data_AF-A0A1G7Y7C7-F1
#
_entry.id   AF-A0A1G7Y7C7-F1
#
_cell.length_a   1.000
_cell.length_b   1.000
_cell.length_c   1.000
_cell.angle_alpha   90.00
_cell.angle_beta   90.00
_cell.angle_gamma   90.00
#
_symmetry.space_group_name_H-M   'P 1'
#
loop_
_entity.id
_entity.type
_entity.pdbx_description
1 polymer ?
#
loop_
_entity_poly.entity_id
_entity_poly.type
_entity_poly.pdbx_seq_one_letter_code
_entity_poly.pdbx_strand_id
1 'polypeptide(L)'
;MARLSTTDQLADLRRRYTGENLSQAVPAVRSGEPLPGAATEAQRRLEARVLLAACTAASVLQLMPPASIIRPCHVFRAVEPGEVVKLHLAARALGPLLFELLPRTEDGFGMGIAGLRHRQYRRSSELTTGDAAVVLVGVDERAWDAGMRYMRWMHEFRGVAYTDGGGTADEIAEAATGSALLRRVHLWHDASWLRALPMGDTWFVEWAGGPAEAEIRERLGHEVFGTTAEVALRRLDPPAEDVDEGLRSYPWPEEFVSAVTAAGPDQRPDRR
;
A
#
# COMPACT_ATOMS: atom_id res chain seq x y z
N MET A 1 22.22 -30.91 -3.92
CA MET A 1 21.46 -29.70 -3.57
C MET A 1 22.13 -29.06 -2.37
N ALA A 2 22.72 -27.87 -2.52
CA ALA A 2 23.33 -27.15 -1.40
C ALA A 2 22.22 -26.64 -0.46
N ARG A 3 22.35 -26.88 0.85
CA ARG A 3 21.41 -26.33 1.85
C ARG A 3 21.61 -24.82 1.92
N LEU A 4 20.54 -24.05 1.70
CA LEU A 4 20.54 -22.60 1.94
C LEU A 4 20.90 -22.31 3.39
N SER A 5 21.67 -21.25 3.65
CA SER A 5 21.96 -20.83 5.03
C SER A 5 20.66 -20.40 5.73
N THR A 6 20.59 -20.48 7.06
CA THR A 6 19.42 -20.03 7.83
C THR A 6 19.03 -18.59 7.49
N THR A 7 20.02 -17.73 7.28
CA THR A 7 19.82 -16.33 6.86
C THR A 7 19.14 -16.23 5.50
N ASP A 8 19.56 -17.05 4.53
CA ASP A 8 18.96 -17.05 3.19
C ASP A 8 17.52 -17.57 3.23
N GLN A 9 17.24 -18.59 4.05
CA GLN A 9 15.88 -19.11 4.25
C GLN A 9 14.96 -18.06 4.88
N LEU A 10 15.43 -17.36 5.91
CA LEU A 10 14.69 -16.28 6.56
C LEU A 10 14.50 -15.08 5.62
N ALA A 11 15.50 -14.74 4.83
CA ALA A 11 15.38 -13.66 3.84
C ALA A 11 14.35 -14.03 2.76
N ASP A 12 14.39 -15.25 2.22
CA ASP A 12 13.37 -15.72 1.28
C ASP A 12 11.97 -15.76 1.88
N LEU A 13 11.85 -16.11 3.17
CA LEU A 13 10.56 -16.06 3.85
C LEU A 13 10.07 -14.61 4.00
N ARG A 14 10.91 -13.70 4.50
CA ARG A 14 10.59 -12.25 4.64
C ARG A 14 10.03 -11.68 3.34
N ARG A 15 10.68 -11.97 2.22
CA ARG A 15 10.27 -11.51 0.89
C ARG A 15 8.84 -11.91 0.51
N ARG A 16 8.34 -13.06 0.99
CA ARG A 16 6.95 -13.48 0.74
C ARG A 16 5.93 -12.65 1.52
N TYR A 17 6.31 -12.13 2.69
CA TYR A 17 5.43 -11.27 3.50
C TYR A 17 5.50 -9.82 3.06
N THR A 18 6.66 -9.39 2.56
CA THR A 18 6.96 -7.97 2.37
C THR A 18 7.11 -7.56 0.91
N GLY A 19 7.41 -8.47 -0.02
CA GLY A 19 7.71 -8.12 -1.42
C GLY A 19 9.09 -7.50 -1.64
N GLU A 20 9.93 -7.47 -0.60
CA GLU A 20 11.32 -7.02 -0.71
C GLU A 20 12.13 -7.88 -1.71
N ASN A 21 13.20 -7.30 -2.23
CA ASN A 21 14.25 -8.06 -2.93
C ASN A 21 15.32 -8.55 -1.94
N LEU A 22 16.21 -9.43 -2.39
CA LEU A 22 17.26 -10.01 -1.53
C LEU A 22 18.23 -8.95 -0.97
N SER A 23 18.51 -7.89 -1.73
CA SER A 23 19.41 -6.82 -1.27
C SER A 23 18.82 -5.99 -0.12
N GLN A 24 17.50 -6.01 0.04
CA GLN A 24 16.77 -5.42 1.17
C GLN A 24 16.60 -6.43 2.32
N ALA A 25 16.14 -7.64 2.01
CA ALA A 25 15.77 -8.64 3.01
C ALA A 25 16.96 -9.22 3.79
N VAL A 26 18.10 -9.48 3.13
CA VAL A 26 19.27 -10.09 3.79
C VAL A 26 19.85 -9.18 4.89
N PRO A 27 20.10 -7.87 4.64
CA PRO A 27 20.53 -6.96 5.70
C PRO A 27 19.52 -6.86 6.85
N ALA A 28 18.22 -6.81 6.55
CA ALA A 28 17.17 -6.71 7.58
C ALA A 28 17.18 -7.91 8.52
N VAL A 29 17.22 -9.14 7.98
CA VAL A 29 17.32 -10.37 8.77
C VAL A 29 18.59 -10.42 9.60
N ARG A 30 19.72 -9.89 9.10
CA ARG A 30 20.98 -9.83 9.86
C ARG A 30 20.94 -8.82 11.00
N SER A 31 20.13 -7.77 10.88
CA SER A 31 20.05 -6.69 11.87
C SER A 31 19.21 -7.01 13.10
N GLY A 32 18.44 -8.11 13.08
CA GLY A 32 17.64 -8.53 14.24
C GLY A 32 16.28 -9.08 13.82
N GLU A 33 15.21 -8.54 14.42
CA GLU A 33 13.85 -9.04 14.27
C GLU A 33 13.42 -9.09 12.78
N PRO A 34 13.11 -10.27 12.22
CA PRO A 34 12.92 -10.41 10.78
C PRO A 34 11.69 -9.70 10.22
N LEU A 35 10.72 -9.32 11.04
CA LEU A 35 9.57 -8.50 10.63
C LEU A 35 8.99 -7.77 11.85
N PRO A 36 9.61 -6.65 12.28
CA PRO A 36 9.24 -5.98 13.52
C PRO A 36 7.82 -5.42 13.43
N GLY A 37 7.15 -5.29 14.58
CA GLY A 37 5.93 -4.49 14.72
C GLY A 37 6.22 -3.00 14.79
N ALA A 38 5.18 -2.16 14.69
CA ALA A 38 5.31 -0.73 14.95
C ALA A 38 5.42 -0.48 16.47
N ALA A 39 6.48 0.23 16.88
CA ALA A 39 6.81 0.44 18.28
C ALA A 39 5.82 1.36 19.01
N THR A 40 5.28 2.38 18.31
CA THR A 40 4.41 3.39 18.92
C THR A 40 2.97 3.27 18.44
N GLU A 41 2.04 3.73 19.27
CA GLU A 41 0.62 3.77 18.93
C GLU A 41 0.33 4.71 17.76
N ALA A 42 0.99 5.86 17.71
CA ALA A 42 0.90 6.79 16.60
C ALA A 42 1.29 6.13 15.26
N GLN A 43 2.40 5.37 15.25
CA GLN A 43 2.86 4.65 14.08
C GLN A 43 1.88 3.55 13.66
N ARG A 44 1.32 2.79 14.62
CA ARG A 44 0.28 1.79 14.36
C ARG A 44 -0.96 2.41 13.71
N ARG A 45 -1.44 3.53 14.25
CA ARG A 45 -2.60 4.27 13.71
C ARG A 45 -2.34 4.80 12.29
N LEU A 46 -1.16 5.36 12.04
CA LEU A 46 -0.80 5.83 10.70
C LEU A 46 -0.75 4.67 9.70
N GLU A 47 -0.09 3.56 10.05
CA GLU A 47 0.01 2.38 9.19
C GLU A 47 -1.37 1.74 8.91
N ALA A 48 -2.25 1.67 9.90
CA ALA A 48 -3.61 1.18 9.70
C ALA A 48 -4.40 2.07 8.72
N ARG A 49 -4.29 3.40 8.83
CA ARG A 49 -4.89 4.34 7.85
C ARG A 49 -4.31 4.16 6.46
N VAL A 50 -3.01 3.93 6.35
CA VAL A 50 -2.35 3.67 5.07
C VAL A 50 -2.86 2.38 4.43
N LEU A 51 -3.10 1.32 5.20
CA LEU A 51 -3.71 0.09 4.68
C LEU A 51 -5.12 0.33 4.14
N LEU A 52 -5.96 1.05 4.88
CA LEU A 52 -7.33 1.39 4.44
C LEU A 52 -7.31 2.19 3.13
N ALA A 53 -6.50 3.27 3.09
CA ALA A 53 -6.33 4.10 1.91
C ALA A 53 -5.81 3.29 0.72
N ALA A 54 -4.89 2.36 0.94
CA ALA A 54 -4.36 1.50 -0.10
C ALA A 54 -5.42 0.52 -0.66
N CYS A 55 -6.31 -0.04 0.18
CA CYS A 55 -7.40 -0.89 -0.29
C CYS A 55 -8.38 -0.11 -1.18
N THR A 56 -8.73 1.13 -0.79
CA THR A 56 -9.58 2.00 -1.59
C THR A 56 -8.90 2.41 -2.90
N ALA A 57 -7.64 2.85 -2.83
CA ALA A 57 -6.85 3.23 -4.01
C ALA A 57 -6.64 2.08 -4.99
N ALA A 58 -6.46 0.84 -4.51
CA ALA A 58 -6.35 -0.35 -5.36
C ALA A 58 -7.61 -0.57 -6.21
N SER A 59 -8.79 -0.29 -5.66
CA SER A 59 -10.06 -0.40 -6.40
C SER A 59 -10.09 0.55 -7.60
N VAL A 60 -9.53 1.75 -7.45
CA VAL A 60 -9.41 2.73 -8.55
C VAL A 60 -8.38 2.27 -9.57
N LEU A 61 -7.24 1.72 -9.13
CA LEU A 61 -6.20 1.22 -10.04
C LEU A 61 -6.71 0.10 -10.95
N GLN A 62 -7.63 -0.74 -10.48
CA GLN A 62 -8.25 -1.78 -11.30
C GLN A 62 -9.14 -1.24 -12.43
N LEU A 63 -9.55 0.03 -12.35
CA LEU A 63 -10.29 0.71 -13.40
C LEU A 63 -9.37 1.43 -14.41
N MET A 64 -8.05 1.43 -14.18
CA MET A 64 -7.06 2.11 -15.01
C MET A 64 -6.33 1.12 -15.94
N PRO A 65 -6.60 1.12 -17.26
CA PRO A 65 -5.91 0.23 -18.20
C PRO A 65 -4.39 0.40 -18.15
N PRO A 66 -3.58 -0.67 -18.25
CA PRO A 66 -3.97 -2.02 -18.64
C PRO A 66 -4.38 -2.91 -17.45
N ALA A 67 -4.40 -2.37 -16.23
CA ALA A 67 -4.83 -3.11 -15.05
C ALA A 67 -6.32 -3.41 -15.13
N SER A 68 -6.71 -4.52 -14.51
CA SER A 68 -8.10 -4.93 -14.42
C SER A 68 -8.30 -5.94 -13.29
N ILE A 69 -9.53 -6.41 -13.09
CA ILE A 69 -9.82 -7.37 -12.02
C ILE A 69 -9.18 -8.75 -12.27
N ILE A 70 -8.94 -9.11 -13.55
CA ILE A 70 -8.22 -10.33 -13.96
C ILE A 70 -6.72 -10.07 -14.22
N ARG A 71 -6.30 -8.80 -14.24
CA ARG A 71 -4.89 -8.36 -14.31
C ARG A 71 -4.63 -7.39 -13.15
N PRO A 72 -4.63 -7.89 -11.91
CA PRO A 72 -4.65 -7.04 -10.73
C PRO A 72 -3.44 -6.12 -10.68
N CYS A 73 -3.68 -4.89 -10.22
CA CYS A 73 -2.64 -3.95 -9.84
C CYS A 73 -2.83 -3.60 -8.35
N HIS A 74 -1.77 -3.79 -7.58
CA HIS A 74 -1.74 -3.45 -6.15
C HIS A 74 -1.08 -2.10 -5.95
N VAL A 75 -1.44 -1.39 -4.88
CA VAL A 75 -0.80 -0.10 -4.56
C VAL A 75 0.69 -0.28 -4.23
N PHE A 76 1.04 -1.32 -3.48
CA PHE A 76 2.40 -1.59 -3.05
C PHE A 76 3.02 -2.76 -3.81
N ARG A 77 4.19 -2.52 -4.41
CA ARG A 77 5.05 -3.61 -4.90
C ARG A 77 5.84 -4.25 -3.76
N ALA A 78 6.18 -3.45 -2.75
CA ALA A 78 6.92 -3.91 -1.58
C ALA A 78 6.64 -3.02 -0.35
N VAL A 79 6.44 -3.74 0.74
CA VAL A 79 6.55 -3.45 2.17
C VAL A 79 8.00 -3.38 2.72
N GLU A 80 8.63 -2.29 3.18
CA GLU A 80 9.86 -2.44 4.00
C GLU A 80 9.54 -2.15 5.48
N PRO A 81 9.29 -3.18 6.31
CA PRO A 81 9.10 -3.01 7.74
C PRO A 81 10.35 -2.45 8.44
N GLY A 82 10.13 -1.48 9.31
CA GLY A 82 11.11 -0.84 10.19
C GLY A 82 10.40 0.02 11.24
N GLU A 83 11.13 0.91 11.92
CA GLU A 83 10.51 1.93 12.79
C GLU A 83 9.58 2.84 11.98
N VAL A 84 10.10 3.33 10.85
CA VAL A 84 9.33 4.00 9.80
C VAL A 84 9.21 3.05 8.63
N VAL A 85 7.98 2.68 8.28
CA VAL A 85 7.72 1.80 7.14
C VAL A 85 8.05 2.54 5.85
N LYS A 86 8.77 1.86 4.96
CA LYS A 86 9.00 2.37 3.60
C LYS A 86 8.10 1.62 2.63
N LEU A 87 7.43 2.37 1.79
CA LEU A 87 6.43 1.89 0.85
C LEU A 87 6.98 2.05 -0.55
N HIS A 88 7.05 0.94 -1.27
CA HIS A 88 7.35 0.97 -2.69
C HIS A 88 6.06 0.86 -3.48
N LEU A 89 5.76 1.90 -4.24
CA LEU A 89 4.52 1.96 -5.01
C LEU A 89 4.63 1.17 -6.31
N ALA A 90 3.53 0.57 -6.73
CA ALA A 90 3.38 0.12 -8.11
C ALA A 90 3.26 1.33 -9.05
N ALA A 91 3.41 1.08 -10.35
CA ALA A 91 3.20 2.13 -11.35
C ALA A 91 1.79 2.71 -11.21
N ARG A 92 1.68 4.05 -11.31
CA ARG A 92 0.42 4.83 -11.25
C ARG A 92 -0.31 4.82 -9.92
N ALA A 93 0.17 4.08 -8.92
CA ALA A 93 -0.47 4.02 -7.60
C ALA A 93 -0.38 5.32 -6.80
N LEU A 94 0.59 6.19 -7.09
CA LEU A 94 0.82 7.41 -6.31
C LEU A 94 -0.39 8.35 -6.31
N GLY A 95 -0.97 8.67 -7.46
CA GLY A 95 -2.11 9.57 -7.55
C GLY A 95 -3.33 9.09 -6.74
N PRO A 96 -3.85 7.87 -7.01
CA PRO A 96 -4.94 7.28 -6.24
C PRO A 96 -4.63 7.19 -4.73
N LEU A 97 -3.40 6.81 -4.36
CA LEU A 97 -3.01 6.74 -2.95
C LEU A 97 -3.00 8.12 -2.29
N LEU A 98 -2.45 9.15 -2.94
CA LEU A 98 -2.45 10.51 -2.41
C LEU A 98 -3.86 11.07 -2.27
N PHE A 99 -4.75 10.78 -3.23
CA PHE A 99 -6.15 11.15 -3.14
C PHE A 99 -6.79 10.60 -1.87
N GLU A 100 -6.54 9.34 -1.51
CA GLU A 100 -7.08 8.72 -0.30
C GLU A 100 -6.37 9.15 1.00
N LEU A 101 -5.08 9.50 0.95
CA LEU A 101 -4.29 9.84 2.15
C LEU A 101 -4.36 11.32 2.54
N LEU A 102 -4.30 12.23 1.58
CA LEU A 102 -4.11 13.66 1.87
C LEU A 102 -5.38 14.25 2.52
N PRO A 103 -5.20 15.07 3.58
CA PRO A 103 -6.31 15.62 4.33
C PRO A 103 -7.11 16.58 3.45
N ARG A 104 -8.41 16.36 3.41
CA ARG A 104 -9.36 17.18 2.66
C ARG A 104 -10.71 17.20 3.36
N THR A 105 -11.59 18.06 2.88
CA THR A 105 -13.01 18.07 3.25
C THR A 105 -13.83 17.81 1.99
N GLU A 106 -14.79 16.90 2.07
CA GLU A 106 -15.73 16.55 0.99
C GLU A 106 -17.16 16.62 1.55
N ASP A 107 -18.03 17.45 0.99
CA ASP A 107 -19.42 17.64 1.44
C ASP A 107 -19.57 17.92 2.96
N GLY A 108 -18.57 18.61 3.55
CA GLY A 108 -18.53 18.92 4.98
C GLY A 108 -17.94 17.82 5.86
N PHE A 109 -17.53 16.68 5.30
CA PHE A 109 -16.88 15.58 6.01
C PHE A 109 -15.37 15.58 5.79
N GLY A 110 -14.61 15.35 6.86
CA GLY A 110 -13.16 15.21 6.78
C GLY A 110 -12.76 13.88 6.15
N MET A 111 -11.98 13.92 5.07
CA MET A 111 -11.50 12.76 4.32
C MET A 111 -9.98 12.71 4.26
N GLY A 112 -9.40 11.51 4.25
CA GLY A 112 -7.95 11.32 4.39
C GLY A 112 -7.48 11.45 5.84
N ILE A 113 -6.17 11.57 6.04
CA ILE A 113 -5.55 11.53 7.36
C ILE A 113 -5.36 12.94 7.91
N ALA A 114 -6.09 13.28 8.98
CA ALA A 114 -5.94 14.57 9.64
C ALA A 114 -4.49 14.84 10.08
N GLY A 115 -3.99 16.05 9.78
CA GLY A 115 -2.65 16.47 10.17
C GLY A 115 -1.50 15.84 9.38
N LEU A 116 -1.79 15.03 8.35
CA LEU A 116 -0.76 14.45 7.49
C LEU A 116 -0.07 15.54 6.67
N ARG A 117 1.26 15.58 6.75
CA ARG A 117 2.11 16.54 6.04
C ARG A 117 3.08 15.80 5.14
N HIS A 118 3.48 16.48 4.09
CA HIS A 118 4.49 16.00 3.15
C HIS A 118 5.85 16.66 3.44
N ARG A 119 6.91 15.86 3.34
CA ARG A 119 8.29 16.33 3.31
C ARG A 119 9.02 15.70 2.13
N GLN A 120 9.53 16.56 1.24
CA GLN A 120 10.28 16.10 0.07
C GLN A 120 11.75 15.83 0.40
N TYR A 121 12.26 14.70 -0.09
CA TYR A 121 13.69 14.39 -0.17
C TYR A 121 14.10 14.14 -1.62
N ARG A 122 15.41 13.98 -1.88
CA ARG A 122 15.94 13.84 -3.25
C ARG A 122 15.34 12.67 -4.04
N ARG A 123 15.05 11.54 -3.39
CA ARG A 123 14.60 10.29 -4.04
C ARG A 123 13.42 9.62 -3.32
N SER A 124 12.75 10.36 -2.45
CA SER A 124 11.65 9.87 -1.65
C SER A 124 10.82 11.03 -1.13
N SER A 125 9.58 10.72 -0.80
CA SER A 125 8.68 11.65 -0.11
C SER A 125 8.25 11.01 1.19
N GLU A 126 8.31 11.75 2.28
CA GLU A 126 7.82 11.31 3.58
C GLU A 126 6.45 11.91 3.82
N LEU A 127 5.55 11.09 4.35
CA LEU A 127 4.25 11.51 4.86
C LEU A 127 4.26 11.33 6.38
N THR A 128 3.98 12.40 7.11
CA THR A 128 4.13 12.41 8.57
C THR A 128 3.00 13.16 9.26
N THR A 129 2.58 12.67 10.42
CA THR A 129 1.69 13.35 11.37
C THR A 129 2.48 14.13 12.44
N GLY A 130 3.81 14.10 12.40
CA GLY A 130 4.73 14.66 13.38
C GLY A 130 5.30 13.63 14.36
N ASP A 131 4.47 12.68 14.80
CA ASP A 131 4.78 11.60 15.74
C ASP A 131 4.89 10.20 15.09
N ALA A 132 4.46 10.10 13.85
CA ALA A 132 4.55 8.92 13.01
C ALA A 132 4.89 9.31 11.56
N ALA A 133 5.47 8.38 10.81
CA ALA A 133 5.81 8.61 9.42
C ALA A 133 5.75 7.34 8.56
N VAL A 134 5.57 7.53 7.26
CA VAL A 134 5.86 6.54 6.23
C VAL A 134 6.66 7.18 5.10
N VAL A 135 7.51 6.41 4.44
CA VAL A 135 8.35 6.90 3.34
C VAL A 135 7.93 6.27 2.03
N LEU A 136 7.57 7.09 1.04
CA LEU A 136 7.32 6.67 -0.33
C LEU A 136 8.66 6.61 -1.07
N VAL A 137 9.18 5.40 -1.30
CA VAL A 137 10.50 5.21 -1.90
C VAL A 137 10.46 5.38 -3.42
N GLY A 138 11.40 6.14 -3.95
CA GLY A 138 11.49 6.42 -5.38
C GLY A 138 10.54 7.51 -5.86
N VAL A 139 9.80 8.15 -4.95
CA VAL A 139 8.96 9.31 -5.25
C VAL A 139 9.82 10.57 -5.10
N ASP A 140 10.37 11.04 -6.21
CA ASP A 140 11.01 12.35 -6.27
C ASP A 140 9.97 13.48 -6.45
N GLU A 141 10.44 14.72 -6.52
CA GLU A 141 9.59 15.91 -6.67
C GLU A 141 8.74 15.84 -7.95
N ARG A 142 9.31 15.32 -9.05
CA ARG A 142 8.57 15.19 -10.32
C ARG A 142 7.45 14.15 -10.21
N ALA A 143 7.73 13.01 -9.59
CA ALA A 143 6.71 11.99 -9.33
C ALA A 143 5.62 12.53 -8.41
N TRP A 144 6.01 13.24 -7.35
CA TRP A 144 5.08 13.90 -6.43
C TRP A 144 4.15 14.87 -7.17
N ASP A 145 4.70 15.76 -8.00
CA ASP A 145 3.92 16.72 -8.79
C ASP A 145 2.91 16.04 -9.73
N ALA A 146 3.31 14.89 -10.32
CA ALA A 146 2.40 14.09 -11.14
C ALA A 146 1.25 13.48 -10.31
N GLY A 147 1.55 12.97 -9.11
CA GLY A 147 0.53 12.49 -8.17
C GLY A 147 -0.44 13.61 -7.75
N MET A 148 0.07 14.81 -7.48
CA MET A 148 -0.76 15.97 -7.13
C MET A 148 -1.62 16.45 -8.31
N ARG A 149 -1.15 16.34 -9.56
CA ARG A 149 -1.99 16.60 -10.75
C ARG A 149 -3.17 15.63 -10.83
N TYR A 150 -2.91 14.33 -10.60
CA TYR A 150 -3.98 13.32 -10.53
C TYR A 150 -5.02 13.67 -9.47
N MET A 151 -4.57 14.04 -8.26
CA MET A 151 -5.46 14.40 -7.16
C MET A 151 -6.36 15.60 -7.53
N ARG A 152 -5.78 16.66 -8.09
CA ARG A 152 -6.55 17.85 -8.52
C ARG A 152 -7.57 17.50 -9.59
N TRP A 153 -7.19 16.70 -10.59
CA TRP A 153 -8.11 16.22 -11.61
C TRP A 153 -9.24 15.38 -11.02
N MET A 154 -8.95 14.48 -10.07
CA MET A 154 -9.99 13.68 -9.40
C MET A 154 -11.00 14.54 -8.61
N HIS A 155 -10.54 15.61 -7.95
CA HIS A 155 -11.42 16.56 -7.27
C HIS A 155 -12.37 17.24 -8.25
N GLU A 156 -11.83 17.76 -9.35
CA GLU A 156 -12.62 18.39 -10.41
C GLU A 156 -13.62 17.39 -11.02
N PHE A 157 -13.14 16.19 -11.37
CA PHE A 157 -13.95 15.15 -12.00
C PHE A 157 -15.12 14.66 -11.11
N ARG A 158 -14.88 14.49 -9.80
CA ARG A 158 -15.94 14.12 -8.86
C ARG A 158 -16.84 15.30 -8.46
N GLY A 159 -16.54 16.52 -8.89
CA GLY A 159 -17.29 17.72 -8.54
C GLY A 159 -17.26 18.03 -7.03
N VAL A 160 -16.22 17.57 -6.34
CA VAL A 160 -16.15 17.69 -4.88
C VAL A 160 -15.60 19.07 -4.51
N ALA A 161 -16.36 19.81 -3.69
CA ALA A 161 -15.89 21.06 -3.12
C ALA A 161 -14.69 20.80 -2.20
N TYR A 162 -13.50 21.03 -2.72
CA TYR A 162 -12.23 20.80 -2.03
C TYR A 162 -11.79 22.05 -1.26
N THR A 163 -11.32 21.86 -0.04
CA THR A 163 -10.56 22.88 0.70
C THR A 163 -9.33 22.21 1.31
N ASP A 164 -8.17 22.86 1.17
CA ASP A 164 -6.93 22.42 1.83
C ASP A 164 -7.14 22.37 3.35
N GLY A 165 -6.80 21.24 3.96
CA GLY A 165 -7.02 20.99 5.38
C GLY A 165 -8.27 20.15 5.67
N GLY A 166 -8.35 19.65 6.90
CA GLY A 166 -9.35 18.64 7.30
C GLY A 166 -8.71 17.28 7.52
N GLY A 167 -9.34 16.24 6.97
CA GLY A 167 -9.04 14.84 7.29
C GLY A 167 -9.82 14.32 8.48
N THR A 168 -9.88 12.99 8.60
CA THR A 168 -10.47 12.37 9.78
C THR A 168 -9.42 12.13 10.85
N ALA A 169 -9.75 12.52 12.08
CA ALA A 169 -8.98 12.20 13.28
C ALA A 169 -9.54 10.97 14.00
N ASP A 170 -10.63 10.38 13.50
CA ASP A 170 -11.35 9.29 14.13
C ASP A 170 -10.43 8.11 14.45
N GLU A 171 -10.60 7.54 15.64
CA GLU A 171 -9.80 6.39 16.05
C GLU A 171 -10.09 5.19 15.15
N ILE A 172 -9.03 4.44 14.83
CA ILE A 172 -9.16 3.14 14.17
C ILE A 172 -9.15 2.08 15.26
N ALA A 173 -10.24 1.32 15.34
CA ALA A 173 -10.31 0.14 16.19
C ALA A 173 -9.20 -0.85 15.79
N GLU A 174 -8.53 -1.42 16.80
CA GLU A 174 -7.47 -2.41 16.60
C GLU A 174 -6.37 -1.94 15.62
N ALA A 175 -5.90 -0.69 15.74
CA ALA A 175 -4.87 -0.12 14.86
C ALA A 175 -3.58 -0.98 14.80
N ALA A 176 -3.26 -1.71 15.87
CA ALA A 176 -2.17 -2.67 15.89
C ALA A 176 -2.33 -3.79 14.85
N THR A 177 -3.55 -4.30 14.70
CA THR A 177 -3.90 -5.32 13.71
C THR A 177 -3.78 -4.76 12.30
N GLY A 178 -4.31 -3.56 12.03
CA GLY A 178 -4.16 -2.89 10.74
C GLY A 178 -2.70 -2.65 10.35
N SER A 179 -1.87 -2.20 11.30
CA SER A 179 -0.42 -2.05 11.12
C SER A 179 0.28 -3.39 10.82
N ALA A 180 -0.06 -4.44 11.57
CA ALA A 180 0.49 -5.77 11.35
C ALA A 180 0.13 -6.32 9.95
N LEU A 181 -1.10 -6.07 9.48
CA LEU A 181 -1.58 -6.43 8.15
C LEU A 181 -0.86 -5.64 7.05
N LEU A 182 -0.65 -4.32 7.22
CA LEU A 182 0.11 -3.51 6.24
C LEU A 182 1.51 -4.08 5.99
N ARG A 183 2.22 -4.40 7.08
CA ARG A 183 3.59 -4.95 7.03
C ARG A 183 3.66 -6.33 6.38
N ARG A 184 2.51 -6.98 6.15
CA ARG A 184 2.34 -8.33 5.55
C ARG A 184 1.45 -8.30 4.32
N VAL A 185 1.13 -7.13 3.77
CA VAL A 185 0.13 -6.98 2.71
C VAL A 185 0.50 -7.74 1.43
N HIS A 186 1.79 -8.05 1.24
CA HIS A 186 2.26 -8.83 0.09
C HIS A 186 1.81 -10.29 0.13
N LEU A 187 1.32 -10.79 1.27
CA LEU A 187 0.70 -12.11 1.36
C LEU A 187 -0.47 -12.28 0.37
N TRP A 188 -1.14 -11.20 0.00
CA TRP A 188 -2.27 -11.19 -0.93
C TRP A 188 -1.91 -10.66 -2.33
N HIS A 189 -0.62 -10.62 -2.70
CA HIS A 189 -0.18 -10.04 -3.97
C HIS A 189 -0.67 -10.79 -5.23
N ASP A 190 -1.13 -12.04 -5.08
CA ASP A 190 -1.72 -12.81 -6.19
C ASP A 190 -3.26 -12.71 -6.22
N ALA A 191 -3.87 -11.93 -5.32
CA ALA A 191 -5.32 -11.74 -5.29
C ALA A 191 -5.77 -10.72 -6.35
N SER A 192 -6.95 -10.95 -6.94
CA SER A 192 -7.57 -10.00 -7.88
C SER A 192 -7.85 -8.64 -7.23
N TRP A 193 -8.23 -8.65 -5.95
CA TRP A 193 -8.41 -7.46 -5.14
C TRP A 193 -8.28 -7.83 -3.66
N LEU A 194 -8.04 -6.82 -2.83
CA LEU A 194 -7.95 -6.95 -1.38
C LEU A 194 -8.76 -5.84 -0.72
N ARG A 195 -9.55 -6.22 0.27
CA ARG A 195 -10.22 -5.31 1.21
C ARG A 195 -9.82 -5.72 2.62
N ALA A 196 -9.37 -4.76 3.40
CA ALA A 196 -9.10 -4.93 4.83
C ALA A 196 -9.72 -3.75 5.57
N LEU A 197 -10.57 -4.00 6.57
CA LEU A 197 -11.17 -2.95 7.39
C LEU A 197 -11.48 -3.44 8.81
N PRO A 198 -11.47 -2.53 9.80
CA PRO A 198 -12.00 -2.85 11.13
C PRO A 198 -13.52 -3.04 11.06
N MET A 199 -14.04 -4.06 11.75
CA MET A 199 -15.46 -4.34 11.94
C MET A 199 -15.70 -4.70 13.41
N GLY A 200 -16.10 -3.71 14.21
CA GLY A 200 -16.14 -3.85 15.66
C GLY A 200 -14.73 -4.04 16.22
N ASP A 201 -14.54 -5.08 17.03
CA ASP A 201 -13.27 -5.38 17.71
C ASP A 201 -12.36 -6.35 16.91
N THR A 202 -12.65 -6.55 15.63
CA THR A 202 -11.82 -7.41 14.76
C THR A 202 -11.54 -6.73 13.42
N TRP A 203 -10.47 -7.16 12.76
CA TRP A 203 -10.23 -6.80 11.36
C TRP A 203 -10.78 -7.88 10.44
N PHE A 204 -11.56 -7.45 9.46
CA PHE A 204 -12.06 -8.29 8.39
C PHE A 204 -11.19 -8.09 7.15
N VAL A 205 -10.65 -9.19 6.62
CA VAL A 205 -9.85 -9.22 5.40
C VAL A 205 -10.52 -10.12 4.38
N GLU A 206 -10.90 -9.53 3.26
CA GLU A 206 -11.59 -10.18 2.15
C GLU A 206 -10.80 -10.01 0.86
N TRP A 207 -10.69 -11.08 0.08
CA TRP A 207 -10.02 -11.04 -1.22
C TRP A 207 -10.64 -12.04 -2.19
N ALA A 208 -10.48 -11.79 -3.49
CA ALA A 208 -10.90 -12.72 -4.54
C ALA A 208 -9.70 -13.38 -5.22
N GLY A 209 -9.82 -14.68 -5.50
CA GLY A 209 -8.75 -15.44 -6.15
C GLY A 209 -7.51 -15.61 -5.27
N GLY A 210 -6.34 -15.71 -5.90
CA GLY A 210 -5.05 -15.78 -5.22
C GLY A 210 -4.91 -16.92 -4.19
N PRO A 211 -4.14 -16.70 -3.11
CA PRO A 211 -3.80 -17.73 -2.12
C PRO A 211 -5.03 -18.22 -1.36
N ALA A 212 -4.98 -19.48 -0.93
CA ALA A 212 -6.06 -20.10 -0.17
C ALA A 212 -6.17 -19.49 1.25
N GLU A 213 -7.38 -19.47 1.81
CA GLU A 213 -7.59 -18.93 3.17
C GLU A 213 -6.78 -19.67 4.24
N ALA A 214 -6.69 -21.00 4.14
CA ALA A 214 -5.89 -21.81 5.04
C ALA A 214 -4.38 -21.47 4.97
N GLU A 215 -3.87 -21.19 3.78
CA GLU A 215 -2.48 -20.78 3.57
C GLU A 215 -2.21 -19.40 4.18
N ILE A 216 -3.11 -18.43 3.98
CA ILE A 216 -3.00 -17.12 4.62
C ILE A 216 -3.03 -17.25 6.15
N ARG A 217 -3.93 -18.07 6.68
CA ARG A 217 -4.03 -18.31 8.13
C ARG A 217 -2.75 -18.92 8.69
N GLU A 218 -2.17 -19.92 8.03
CA GLU A 218 -0.90 -20.51 8.41
C GLU A 218 0.24 -19.48 8.41
N ARG A 219 0.33 -18.66 7.35
CA ARG A 219 1.35 -17.60 7.25
C ARG A 219 1.16 -16.52 8.32
N LEU A 220 -0.07 -16.08 8.57
CA LEU A 220 -0.36 -15.13 9.65
C LEU A 220 -0.09 -15.73 11.03
N GLY A 221 -0.15 -17.05 11.21
CA GLY A 221 0.22 -17.73 12.46
C GLY A 221 1.72 -18.05 12.61
N HIS A 222 2.57 -17.71 11.64
CA HIS A 222 3.99 -18.05 11.69
C HIS A 222 4.71 -17.36 12.87
N GLU A 223 5.46 -18.11 13.67
CA GLU A 223 6.06 -17.61 14.93
C GLU A 223 6.94 -16.34 14.76
N VAL A 224 7.66 -16.24 13.64
CA VAL A 224 8.63 -15.15 13.40
C VAL A 224 8.08 -14.04 12.49
N PHE A 225 7.14 -14.36 11.61
CA PHE A 225 6.71 -13.48 10.51
C PHE A 225 5.21 -13.21 10.52
N GLY A 226 4.45 -13.97 11.32
CA GLY A 226 3.01 -13.84 11.51
C GLY A 226 2.67 -12.77 12.56
N THR A 227 1.42 -12.73 12.99
CA THR A 227 0.88 -11.83 13.99
C THR A 227 0.04 -12.63 14.99
N THR A 228 -0.05 -12.14 16.22
CA THR A 228 -0.95 -12.69 17.24
C THR A 228 -2.35 -12.08 17.17
N ALA A 229 -2.57 -11.10 16.29
CA ALA A 229 -3.86 -10.46 16.12
C ALA A 229 -4.89 -11.43 15.54
N GLU A 230 -6.10 -11.37 16.08
CA GLU A 230 -7.23 -12.09 15.52
C GLU A 230 -7.76 -11.34 14.27
N VAL A 231 -7.90 -12.07 13.17
CA VAL A 231 -8.34 -11.52 11.88
C VAL A 231 -9.37 -12.46 11.28
N ALA A 232 -10.54 -11.91 10.95
CA ALA A 232 -11.55 -12.61 10.19
C ALA A 232 -11.15 -12.63 8.71
N LEU A 233 -10.93 -13.82 8.16
CA LEU A 233 -10.51 -14.02 6.78
C LEU A 233 -11.69 -14.51 5.94
N ARG A 234 -11.82 -13.98 4.72
CA ARG A 234 -12.77 -14.49 3.73
C ARG A 234 -12.16 -14.46 2.33
N ARG A 235 -12.00 -15.65 1.74
CA ARG A 235 -11.67 -15.77 0.32
C ARG A 235 -12.93 -15.93 -0.52
N LEU A 236 -12.98 -15.23 -1.64
CA LEU A 236 -13.98 -15.38 -2.70
C LEU A 236 -13.36 -16.04 -3.93
N ASP A 237 -14.21 -16.61 -4.79
CA ASP A 237 -13.78 -17.14 -6.07
C ASP A 237 -13.19 -16.03 -6.95
N PRO A 238 -12.17 -16.35 -7.79
CA PRO A 238 -11.64 -15.37 -8.72
C PRO A 238 -12.74 -14.94 -9.71
N PRO A 239 -12.76 -13.65 -10.11
CA PRO A 239 -13.65 -13.20 -11.16
C PRO A 239 -13.35 -13.95 -12.47
N ALA A 240 -14.39 -14.53 -13.07
CA ALA A 240 -14.27 -15.28 -14.32
C ALA A 240 -14.17 -14.35 -15.55
N GLU A 241 -14.78 -13.18 -15.44
CA GLU A 241 -14.83 -12.16 -16.48
C GLU A 241 -14.38 -10.83 -15.92
N ASP A 242 -13.88 -10.00 -16.81
CA ASP A 242 -13.51 -8.64 -16.47
C ASP A 242 -14.74 -7.74 -16.40
N VAL A 243 -14.62 -6.59 -15.73
CA VAL A 243 -15.64 -5.55 -15.85
C VAL A 243 -15.75 -5.10 -17.30
N ASP A 244 -16.99 -4.91 -17.77
CA ASP A 244 -17.32 -4.43 -19.11
C ASP A 244 -16.42 -3.25 -19.47
N GLU A 245 -15.85 -3.27 -20.68
CA GLU A 245 -14.99 -2.21 -21.18
C GLU A 245 -15.72 -0.85 -21.19
N GLY A 246 -17.04 -0.86 -21.37
CA GLY A 246 -17.90 0.32 -21.23
C GLY A 246 -18.01 0.86 -19.80
N LEU A 247 -17.74 0.06 -18.76
CA LEU A 247 -17.65 0.52 -17.36
C LEU A 247 -16.24 1.02 -17.00
N ARG A 248 -15.25 0.76 -17.87
CA ARG A 248 -13.92 1.39 -17.81
C ARG A 248 -13.90 2.77 -18.47
N SER A 249 -15.07 3.34 -18.70
CA SER A 249 -15.29 4.64 -19.32
C SER A 249 -14.94 5.84 -18.42
N TYR A 250 -14.15 5.64 -17.36
CA TYR A 250 -13.56 6.78 -16.69
C TYR A 250 -12.76 7.56 -17.75
N PRO A 251 -12.99 8.87 -17.90
CA PRO A 251 -12.33 9.66 -18.94
C PRO A 251 -10.91 9.97 -18.51
N TRP A 252 -10.11 8.93 -18.29
CA TRP A 252 -8.75 9.03 -17.79
C TRP A 252 -7.93 9.89 -18.76
N PRO A 253 -7.36 11.03 -18.30
CA PRO A 253 -6.37 11.75 -19.07
C PRO A 253 -5.24 10.83 -19.50
N GLU A 254 -4.78 10.94 -20.74
CA GLU A 254 -3.69 10.11 -21.29
C GLU A 254 -2.45 10.13 -20.39
N GLU A 255 -2.17 11.25 -19.70
CA GLU A 255 -1.03 11.35 -18.80
C GLU A 255 -1.08 10.36 -17.60
N PHE A 256 -2.27 9.89 -17.21
CA PHE A 256 -2.45 8.93 -16.10
C PHE A 256 -2.54 7.47 -16.57
N VAL A 257 -2.94 7.23 -17.82
CA VAL A 257 -3.01 5.88 -18.43
C VAL A 257 -1.83 5.56 -19.34
N SER A 258 -1.03 6.54 -19.73
CA SER A 258 0.27 6.33 -20.37
C SER A 258 1.26 5.83 -19.35
N ALA A 259 2.18 4.94 -19.74
CA ALA A 259 3.20 4.37 -18.87
C ALA A 259 4.31 5.40 -18.56
N VAL A 260 3.96 6.65 -18.27
CA VAL A 260 4.89 7.65 -17.72
C VAL A 260 5.15 7.25 -16.27
N THR A 261 6.00 6.25 -16.14
CA THR A 261 6.57 5.73 -14.90
C THR A 261 7.06 6.89 -14.05
N ALA A 262 6.79 6.85 -12.75
CA ALA A 262 7.70 7.42 -11.76
C ALA A 262 9.10 6.98 -12.19
N ALA A 263 9.96 7.95 -12.54
CA ALA A 263 11.21 7.70 -13.22
C ALA A 263 11.94 6.54 -12.51
N GLY A 264 12.12 5.43 -13.22
CA GLY A 264 13.03 4.39 -12.77
C GLY A 264 14.38 5.06 -12.45
N PRO A 265 15.15 4.56 -11.48
CA PRO A 265 16.47 5.11 -11.22
C PRO A 265 17.23 5.19 -12.54
N ASP A 266 17.65 6.41 -12.89
CA ASP A 266 18.37 6.76 -14.13
C ASP A 266 19.68 5.96 -14.19
N GLN A 267 19.58 4.69 -14.60
CA GLN A 267 20.71 3.88 -15.02
C GLN A 267 20.89 4.13 -16.51
N ARG A 268 21.38 5.33 -16.85
CA ARG A 268 21.99 5.55 -18.17
C ARG A 268 23.29 4.77 -18.19
N PRO A 269 23.44 3.77 -19.07
CA PRO A 269 24.71 3.10 -19.25
C PRO A 269 25.51 3.92 -20.26
N ASP A 270 25.94 5.14 -19.92
CA ASP A 270 26.88 5.91 -20.73
C ASP A 270 27.47 7.06 -19.93
N ARG A 271 28.60 6.78 -19.27
CA ARG A 271 29.72 7.68 -18.98
C ARG A 271 30.81 6.88 -18.28
N ARG A 272 31.64 6.23 -19.09
CA ARG A 272 33.06 6.03 -18.78
C ARG A 272 33.83 7.12 -19.50
#